data_AF-A0A2E5ES88-F1
#
_entry.id   AF-A0A2E5ES88-F1
#
_cell.length_a   1.000
_cell.length_b   1.000
_cell.length_c   1.000
_cell.angle_alpha   90.00
_cell.angle_beta   90.00
_cell.angle_gamma   90.00
#
_symmetry.space_group_name_H-M   'P 1'
#
loop_
_entity.id
_entity.type
_entity.pdbx_description
1 polymer ?
#
loop_
_entity_poly.entity_id
_entity_poly.type
_entity_poly.pdbx_seq_one_letter_code
_entity_poly.pdbx_strand_id
1 'polypeptide(L)'
;MAQFWKASSVTVNNGSKIVTVNTGDDVANIITNSMLQISNFQYVEVKTVNTVNQTIELFFDWDKGNVSAQPAIAAPNRAAIKEAVEELRALRQTYEGLASDVSVAATADSVPRRDSNGRIKASAGVDPNDVVIQSQIGTAANHGVITSPKDTTDGRVILSNETNGYFGLGGRNGIIWNDYDDYEIPCGFYSVPARASGTFPSPTDTAGQILVFKRFGGSSAQIAQIFVPDNNQEIYWRNAYGGGWQTWKTFYHSGNSVNPLDHGISRIVSGVLYPVDDLDSASCPTGFYTVTNNIPQNGTRPAGLGIYGYIEVIRYDNGAIKQEYTDVSGRKAFRVIKNGVSENWQLYYHSGNTNFNEFGGIATDDLIMKGFAASSNVIVMYAPLNSKVSPTSISVEGTFRLPSFTGNLATGISGTDMVLQSTKSTNKWLVIDITGLSGLSVGTPVELRSESATSKITVNF
;
A
#
# COMPACT_ATOMS: atom_id res chain seq x y z
N MET A 1 -40.20 -55.79 -35.97
CA MET A 1 -39.80 -57.20 -36.11
C MET A 1 -41.00 -58.07 -35.79
N ALA A 2 -41.46 -58.89 -36.73
CA ALA A 2 -42.55 -59.82 -36.48
C ALA A 2 -42.05 -60.93 -35.53
N GLN A 3 -42.36 -60.80 -34.25
CA GLN A 3 -42.03 -61.81 -33.24
C GLN A 3 -42.93 -63.04 -33.47
N PHE A 4 -42.35 -64.24 -33.41
CA PHE A 4 -43.16 -65.44 -33.35
C PHE A 4 -43.98 -65.40 -32.07
N TRP A 5 -45.31 -65.33 -32.20
CA TRP A 5 -46.21 -65.37 -31.06
C TRP A 5 -46.28 -66.80 -30.51
N LYS A 6 -46.26 -66.94 -29.19
CA LYS A 6 -46.34 -68.22 -28.50
C LYS A 6 -47.36 -68.19 -27.38
N ALA A 7 -48.12 -69.27 -27.22
CA ALA A 7 -48.91 -69.54 -26.03
C ALA A 7 -48.56 -70.90 -25.44
N SER A 8 -48.52 -70.98 -24.11
CA SER A 8 -48.36 -72.25 -23.41
C SER A 8 -49.70 -72.99 -23.25
N SER A 9 -50.83 -72.27 -23.34
CA SER A 9 -52.16 -72.84 -23.13
C SER A 9 -53.22 -72.11 -23.95
N VAL A 10 -53.88 -72.84 -24.85
CA VAL A 10 -55.08 -72.42 -25.58
C VAL A 10 -56.20 -73.46 -25.48
N THR A 11 -57.43 -73.01 -25.68
CA THR A 11 -58.64 -73.84 -25.71
C THR A 11 -59.45 -73.55 -26.97
N VAL A 12 -59.90 -74.58 -27.68
CA VAL A 12 -60.81 -74.47 -28.82
C VAL A 12 -61.75 -75.68 -28.89
N ASN A 13 -63.04 -75.44 -29.08
CA ASN A 13 -64.03 -76.50 -29.23
C ASN A 13 -64.16 -76.92 -30.70
N ASN A 14 -64.44 -78.19 -30.95
CA ASN A 14 -64.72 -78.71 -32.28
C ASN A 14 -65.94 -78.00 -32.88
N GLY A 15 -65.82 -77.54 -34.12
CA GLY A 15 -66.80 -76.70 -34.82
C GLY A 15 -66.74 -75.21 -34.47
N SER A 16 -65.83 -74.76 -33.60
CA SER A 16 -65.66 -73.33 -33.26
C SER A 16 -64.62 -72.65 -34.15
N LYS A 17 -64.82 -71.38 -34.49
CA LYS A 17 -63.76 -70.52 -35.06
C LYS A 17 -62.93 -69.81 -34.00
N ILE A 18 -63.33 -69.86 -32.74
CA ILE A 18 -62.72 -69.09 -31.67
C ILE A 18 -61.77 -69.98 -30.87
N VAL A 19 -60.51 -69.59 -30.87
CA VAL A 19 -59.47 -70.12 -29.99
C VAL A 19 -59.29 -69.13 -28.84
N THR A 20 -59.49 -69.58 -27.61
CA THR A 20 -59.23 -68.79 -26.40
C THR A 20 -57.80 -69.02 -25.93
N VAL A 21 -57.03 -67.95 -25.76
CA VAL A 21 -55.67 -68.01 -25.22
C VAL A 21 -55.75 -67.87 -23.72
N ASN A 22 -55.43 -68.94 -23.00
CA ASN A 22 -55.48 -68.95 -21.54
C ASN A 22 -54.17 -68.42 -20.93
N THR A 23 -53.04 -68.72 -21.57
CA THR A 23 -51.70 -68.28 -21.12
C THR A 23 -50.74 -68.23 -22.30
N GLY A 24 -50.11 -67.07 -22.52
CA GLY A 24 -49.21 -66.85 -23.64
C GLY A 24 -48.80 -65.38 -23.81
N ASP A 25 -48.09 -65.12 -24.90
CA ASP A 25 -47.83 -63.77 -25.41
C ASP A 25 -49.16 -63.07 -25.75
N ASP A 26 -49.17 -61.74 -25.79
CA ASP A 26 -50.36 -60.97 -26.19
C ASP A 26 -50.76 -61.29 -27.64
N VAL A 27 -52.03 -61.67 -27.86
CA VAL A 27 -52.58 -61.93 -29.20
C VAL A 27 -52.47 -60.74 -30.14
N ALA A 28 -52.26 -59.52 -29.63
CA ALA A 28 -51.96 -58.32 -30.43
C ALA A 28 -50.74 -58.51 -31.35
N ASN A 29 -49.82 -59.42 -31.01
CA ASN A 29 -48.63 -59.70 -31.83
C ASN A 29 -48.91 -60.64 -33.02
N ILE A 30 -50.12 -61.18 -33.13
CA ILE A 30 -50.52 -62.03 -34.26
C ILE A 30 -51.11 -61.13 -35.35
N ILE A 31 -50.53 -61.21 -36.55
CA ILE A 31 -51.01 -60.48 -37.73
C ILE A 31 -52.11 -61.31 -38.42
N THR A 32 -53.11 -60.68 -39.03
CA THR A 32 -54.07 -61.36 -39.90
C THR A 32 -53.37 -62.23 -40.96
N ASN A 33 -53.96 -63.39 -41.26
CA ASN A 33 -53.42 -64.44 -42.12
C ASN A 33 -52.18 -65.17 -41.56
N SER A 34 -51.83 -64.94 -40.29
CA SER A 34 -50.78 -65.73 -39.63
C SER A 34 -51.18 -67.21 -39.58
N MET A 35 -50.19 -68.09 -39.70
CA MET A 35 -50.40 -69.53 -39.56
C MET A 35 -50.29 -69.89 -38.09
N LEU A 36 -51.41 -70.27 -37.48
CA LEU A 36 -51.49 -70.75 -36.10
C LEU A 36 -51.37 -72.27 -36.07
N GLN A 37 -50.50 -72.79 -35.23
CA GLN A 37 -50.41 -74.20 -34.88
C GLN A 37 -50.81 -74.37 -33.42
N ILE A 38 -51.71 -75.31 -33.13
CA ILE A 38 -52.06 -75.70 -31.76
C ILE A 38 -51.60 -77.14 -31.57
N SER A 39 -50.79 -77.40 -30.55
CA SER A 39 -50.15 -78.71 -30.33
C SER A 39 -49.46 -79.23 -31.60
N ASN A 40 -49.62 -80.50 -31.92
CA ASN A 40 -49.12 -81.12 -33.15
C ASN A 40 -50.15 -81.14 -34.31
N PHE A 41 -51.21 -80.35 -34.23
CA PHE A 41 -52.20 -80.28 -35.30
C PHE A 41 -51.68 -79.50 -36.51
N GLN A 42 -52.33 -79.68 -37.66
CA GLN A 42 -52.03 -78.92 -38.88
C GLN A 42 -52.27 -77.43 -38.68
N TYR A 43 -51.51 -76.61 -39.40
CA TYR A 43 -51.64 -75.16 -39.34
C TYR A 43 -53.02 -74.69 -39.81
N VAL A 44 -53.60 -73.77 -39.05
CA VAL A 44 -54.85 -73.06 -39.37
C VAL A 44 -54.56 -71.58 -39.55
N GLU A 45 -55.35 -70.90 -40.37
CA GLU A 45 -55.12 -69.49 -40.69
C GLU A 45 -55.94 -68.58 -39.77
N VAL A 46 -55.26 -67.57 -39.21
CA VAL A 46 -55.87 -66.57 -38.34
C VAL A 46 -56.57 -65.50 -39.17
N LYS A 47 -57.86 -65.29 -38.93
CA LYS A 47 -58.67 -64.24 -39.55
C LYS A 47 -58.51 -62.91 -38.82
N THR A 48 -58.65 -62.92 -37.50
CA THR A 48 -58.47 -61.73 -36.67
C THR A 48 -58.18 -62.12 -35.22
N VAL A 49 -57.80 -61.15 -34.41
CA VAL A 49 -57.55 -61.31 -32.98
C VAL A 49 -58.36 -60.28 -32.20
N ASN A 50 -58.79 -60.67 -31.00
CA ASN A 50 -59.42 -59.79 -30.03
C ASN A 50 -58.53 -59.74 -28.80
N THR A 51 -57.87 -58.60 -28.62
CA THR A 51 -56.90 -58.37 -27.53
C THR A 51 -57.57 -58.23 -26.16
N VAL A 52 -58.84 -57.82 -26.11
CA VAL A 52 -59.59 -57.68 -24.85
C VAL A 52 -59.90 -59.04 -24.24
N ASN A 53 -60.35 -59.97 -25.07
CA ASN A 53 -60.74 -61.31 -24.62
C ASN A 53 -59.62 -62.36 -24.79
N GLN A 54 -58.46 -61.94 -25.33
CA GLN A 54 -57.34 -62.82 -25.70
C GLN A 54 -57.82 -64.01 -26.55
N THR A 55 -58.60 -63.73 -27.58
CA THR A 55 -59.13 -64.75 -28.50
C THR A 55 -58.62 -64.56 -29.91
N ILE A 56 -58.40 -65.67 -30.61
CA ILE A 56 -58.01 -65.72 -32.01
C ILE A 56 -59.20 -66.30 -32.80
N GLU A 57 -59.66 -65.58 -33.82
CA GLU A 57 -60.67 -66.08 -34.75
C GLU A 57 -59.98 -66.71 -35.98
N LEU A 58 -60.37 -67.93 -36.31
CA LEU A 58 -59.89 -68.68 -37.47
C LEU A 58 -60.76 -68.40 -38.71
N PHE A 59 -60.21 -68.57 -39.91
CA PHE A 59 -61.03 -68.49 -41.14
C PHE A 59 -62.06 -69.62 -41.24
N PHE A 60 -61.63 -70.83 -40.91
CA PHE A 60 -62.43 -72.05 -40.97
C PHE A 60 -62.72 -72.59 -39.57
N ASP A 61 -63.81 -73.35 -39.43
CA ASP A 61 -64.17 -73.99 -38.16
C ASP A 61 -63.08 -75.00 -37.77
N TRP A 62 -62.74 -75.04 -36.48
CA TRP A 62 -61.80 -76.00 -35.94
C TRP A 62 -62.39 -77.42 -35.99
N ASP A 63 -61.82 -78.29 -36.82
CA ASP A 63 -62.35 -79.64 -37.10
C ASP A 63 -61.50 -80.78 -36.49
N LYS A 64 -60.56 -80.44 -35.58
CA LYS A 64 -59.59 -81.40 -35.04
C LYS A 64 -59.94 -81.93 -33.63
N GLY A 65 -61.22 -81.86 -33.25
CA GLY A 65 -61.68 -82.26 -31.91
C GLY A 65 -61.49 -81.16 -30.85
N ASN A 66 -62.06 -81.36 -29.66
CA ASN A 66 -61.90 -80.38 -28.58
C ASN A 66 -60.46 -80.37 -28.08
N VAL A 67 -59.88 -79.18 -28.01
CA VAL A 67 -58.54 -78.94 -27.48
C VAL A 67 -58.62 -78.06 -26.24
N SER A 68 -57.98 -78.49 -25.16
CA SER A 68 -57.88 -77.72 -23.92
C SER A 68 -56.45 -77.79 -23.39
N ALA A 69 -55.97 -76.64 -22.90
CA ALA A 69 -54.66 -76.46 -22.29
C ALA A 69 -53.47 -76.98 -23.13
N GLN A 70 -53.49 -76.72 -24.44
CA GLN A 70 -52.39 -77.08 -25.34
C GLN A 70 -51.55 -75.86 -25.73
N PRO A 71 -50.24 -76.02 -26.02
CA PRO A 71 -49.41 -74.93 -26.51
C PRO A 71 -49.82 -74.54 -27.94
N ALA A 72 -49.57 -73.28 -28.31
CA ALA A 72 -49.78 -72.80 -29.66
C ALA A 72 -48.65 -71.86 -30.10
N ILE A 73 -48.38 -71.82 -31.39
CA ILE A 73 -47.44 -70.88 -32.01
C ILE A 73 -48.10 -70.26 -33.24
N ALA A 74 -47.87 -68.97 -33.48
CA ALA A 74 -48.31 -68.31 -34.70
C ALA A 74 -47.10 -67.73 -35.44
N ALA A 75 -46.97 -68.13 -36.71
CA ALA A 75 -45.96 -67.60 -37.60
C ALA A 75 -46.56 -66.50 -38.49
N PRO A 76 -45.84 -65.39 -38.72
CA PRO A 76 -46.27 -64.36 -39.65
C PRO A 76 -46.52 -64.92 -41.05
N ASN A 77 -47.45 -64.31 -41.78
CA ASN A 77 -47.74 -64.70 -43.15
C ASN A 77 -46.56 -64.38 -44.10
N ARG A 78 -46.61 -64.94 -45.31
CA ARG A 78 -45.56 -64.74 -46.34
C ARG A 78 -45.35 -63.27 -46.72
N ALA A 79 -46.40 -62.44 -46.66
CA ALA A 79 -46.30 -61.02 -46.99
C ALA A 79 -45.50 -60.25 -45.93
N ALA A 80 -45.77 -60.49 -44.65
CA ALA A 80 -45.04 -59.88 -43.54
C ALA A 80 -43.55 -60.29 -43.54
N ILE A 81 -43.24 -61.54 -43.88
CA ILE A 81 -41.84 -61.99 -44.05
C ILE A 81 -41.17 -61.24 -45.21
N LYS A 82 -41.87 -61.07 -46.34
CA LYS A 82 -41.34 -60.34 -47.50
C LYS A 82 -41.04 -58.88 -47.17
N GLU A 83 -41.95 -58.20 -46.49
CA GLU A 83 -41.80 -56.81 -46.07
C GLU A 83 -40.58 -56.62 -45.15
N ALA A 84 -40.41 -57.48 -44.15
CA ALA A 84 -39.24 -57.44 -43.26
C ALA A 84 -37.91 -57.64 -44.03
N VAL A 85 -37.91 -58.49 -45.07
CA VAL A 85 -36.73 -58.68 -45.93
C VAL A 85 -36.43 -57.44 -46.78
N GLU A 86 -37.47 -56.74 -47.26
CA GLU A 86 -37.32 -55.50 -48.02
C GLU A 86 -36.78 -54.36 -47.15
N GLU A 87 -37.27 -54.20 -45.91
CA GLU A 87 -36.72 -53.25 -44.94
C GLU A 87 -35.23 -53.53 -44.62
N LEU A 88 -34.89 -54.81 -44.41
CA LEU A 88 -33.50 -55.20 -44.14
C LEU A 88 -32.58 -54.89 -45.33
N ARG A 89 -33.06 -55.08 -46.57
CA ARG A 89 -32.32 -54.71 -47.79
C ARG A 89 -32.14 -53.20 -47.90
N ALA A 90 -33.16 -52.40 -47.59
CA ALA A 90 -33.07 -50.95 -47.59
C ALA A 90 -32.03 -50.46 -46.57
N LEU A 91 -32.07 -50.99 -45.34
CA LEU A 91 -31.09 -50.67 -44.29
C LEU A 91 -29.66 -51.00 -44.72
N ARG A 92 -29.45 -52.19 -45.30
CA ARG A 92 -28.15 -52.60 -45.83
C ARG A 92 -27.66 -51.63 -46.91
N GLN A 93 -28.53 -51.23 -47.83
CA GLN A 93 -28.18 -50.31 -48.91
C GLN A 93 -27.79 -48.93 -48.37
N THR A 94 -28.50 -48.41 -47.35
CA THR A 94 -28.13 -47.17 -46.67
C THR A 94 -26.75 -47.27 -46.03
N TYR A 95 -26.47 -48.38 -45.34
CA TYR A 95 -25.17 -48.57 -44.69
C TYR A 95 -24.02 -48.72 -45.69
N GLU A 96 -24.24 -49.46 -46.79
CA GLU A 96 -23.26 -49.60 -47.87
C GLU A 96 -22.96 -48.25 -48.53
N GLY A 97 -23.96 -47.38 -48.72
CA GLY A 97 -23.77 -46.01 -49.21
C GLY A 97 -22.90 -45.16 -48.27
N LEU A 98 -23.23 -45.14 -46.97
CA LEU A 98 -22.44 -44.41 -45.97
C LEU A 98 -21.00 -44.92 -45.89
N ALA A 99 -20.80 -46.23 -45.99
CA ALA A 99 -19.47 -46.84 -45.97
C ALA A 99 -18.66 -46.54 -47.25
N SER A 100 -19.31 -46.42 -48.41
CA SER A 100 -18.64 -46.03 -49.66
C SER A 100 -18.24 -44.56 -49.69
N ASP A 101 -18.92 -43.70 -48.94
CA ASP A 101 -18.66 -42.26 -48.87
C ASP A 101 -17.55 -41.90 -47.85
N VAL A 102 -16.85 -42.89 -47.31
CA VAL A 102 -15.74 -42.69 -46.37
C VAL A 102 -14.51 -42.17 -47.11
N SER A 103 -14.26 -40.87 -47.03
CA SER A 103 -13.18 -40.17 -47.72
C SER A 103 -12.20 -39.48 -46.76
N VAL A 104 -10.93 -39.37 -47.17
CA VAL A 104 -9.91 -38.58 -46.44
C VAL A 104 -10.17 -37.06 -46.59
N ALA A 105 -10.88 -36.67 -47.65
CA ALA A 105 -11.37 -35.30 -47.85
C ALA A 105 -12.85 -35.27 -47.46
N ALA A 106 -13.18 -34.60 -46.35
CA ALA A 106 -14.55 -34.42 -45.93
C ALA A 106 -15.31 -33.55 -46.94
N THR A 107 -16.39 -34.09 -47.51
CA THR A 107 -17.42 -33.34 -48.24
C THR A 107 -18.68 -33.20 -47.38
N ALA A 108 -19.62 -32.33 -47.79
CA ALA A 108 -20.92 -32.24 -47.14
C ALA A 108 -21.57 -33.64 -47.03
N ASP A 109 -22.17 -33.92 -45.87
CA ASP A 109 -22.86 -35.18 -45.54
C ASP A 109 -22.02 -36.48 -45.64
N SER A 110 -20.69 -36.38 -45.64
CA SER A 110 -19.78 -37.54 -45.67
C SER A 110 -19.26 -37.94 -44.28
N VAL A 111 -18.77 -39.17 -44.16
CA VAL A 111 -18.06 -39.67 -42.97
C VAL A 111 -16.55 -39.53 -43.20
N PRO A 112 -15.82 -38.69 -42.45
CA PRO A 112 -14.39 -38.49 -42.68
C PRO A 112 -13.56 -39.71 -42.25
N ARG A 113 -12.55 -40.06 -43.06
CA ARG A 113 -11.51 -41.05 -42.73
C ARG A 113 -10.22 -40.36 -42.30
N ARG A 114 -9.51 -40.96 -41.34
CA ARG A 114 -8.11 -40.59 -41.06
C ARG A 114 -7.22 -40.98 -42.25
N ASP A 115 -6.23 -40.14 -42.55
CA ASP A 115 -5.15 -40.44 -43.48
C ASP A 115 -4.11 -41.42 -42.88
N SER A 116 -3.08 -41.76 -43.65
CA SER A 116 -2.00 -42.66 -43.21
C SER A 116 -1.19 -42.13 -42.01
N ASN A 117 -1.34 -40.84 -41.68
CA ASN A 117 -0.68 -40.18 -40.55
C ASN A 117 -1.66 -39.93 -39.38
N GLY A 118 -2.87 -40.50 -39.44
CA GLY A 118 -3.90 -40.34 -38.41
C GLY A 118 -4.65 -39.01 -38.43
N ARG A 119 -4.47 -38.16 -39.46
CA ARG A 119 -5.06 -36.82 -39.55
C ARG A 119 -6.38 -36.83 -40.34
N ILE A 120 -7.26 -35.89 -40.02
CA ILE A 120 -8.50 -35.61 -40.77
C ILE A 120 -8.28 -34.29 -41.52
N LYS A 121 -8.58 -34.25 -42.83
CA LYS A 121 -8.54 -32.99 -43.59
C LYS A 121 -9.91 -32.32 -43.49
N ALA A 122 -9.96 -31.14 -42.86
CA ALA A 122 -11.12 -30.26 -42.90
C ALA A 122 -11.06 -29.33 -44.13
N SER A 123 -12.21 -28.91 -44.64
CA SER A 123 -12.33 -27.78 -45.56
C SER A 123 -12.18 -26.45 -44.80
N ALA A 124 -11.90 -25.36 -45.51
CA ALA A 124 -11.91 -24.03 -44.90
C ALA A 124 -13.29 -23.74 -44.27
N GLY A 125 -13.30 -23.31 -43.01
CA GLY A 125 -14.54 -22.94 -42.32
C GLY A 125 -15.16 -21.70 -42.96
N VAL A 126 -16.48 -21.72 -43.14
CA VAL A 126 -17.32 -20.63 -43.67
C VAL A 126 -18.18 -20.04 -42.54
N ASP A 127 -18.62 -20.86 -41.59
CA ASP A 127 -19.36 -20.46 -40.37
C ASP A 127 -18.42 -20.34 -39.15
N PRO A 128 -18.69 -19.43 -38.18
CA PRO A 128 -17.92 -19.33 -36.95
C PRO A 128 -17.83 -20.61 -36.10
N ASN A 129 -18.74 -21.57 -36.30
CA ASN A 129 -18.75 -22.85 -35.59
C ASN A 129 -18.08 -23.99 -36.38
N ASP A 130 -17.53 -23.72 -37.56
CA ASP A 130 -16.84 -24.71 -38.37
C ASP A 130 -15.48 -25.11 -37.77
N VAL A 131 -15.02 -26.32 -38.10
CA VAL A 131 -13.66 -26.76 -37.79
C VAL A 131 -12.67 -25.92 -38.61
N VAL A 132 -11.87 -25.09 -37.93
CA VAL A 132 -10.87 -24.25 -38.59
C VAL A 132 -9.70 -25.09 -39.14
N ILE A 133 -9.31 -24.84 -40.39
CA ILE A 133 -8.05 -25.38 -40.93
C ILE A 133 -6.88 -24.55 -40.39
N GLN A 134 -5.71 -25.18 -40.25
CA GLN A 134 -4.52 -24.52 -39.70
C GLN A 134 -4.22 -23.18 -40.38
N SER A 135 -4.41 -23.05 -41.70
CA SER A 135 -4.16 -21.79 -42.41
C SER A 135 -5.11 -20.64 -42.06
N GLN A 136 -6.27 -20.91 -41.44
CA GLN A 136 -7.22 -19.88 -40.97
C GLN A 136 -6.94 -19.45 -39.53
N ILE A 137 -6.07 -20.15 -38.82
CA ILE A 137 -5.59 -19.74 -37.50
C ILE A 137 -4.63 -18.56 -37.72
N GLY A 138 -4.95 -17.39 -37.16
CA GLY A 138 -4.11 -16.20 -37.29
C GLY A 138 -2.66 -16.46 -36.86
N THR A 139 -1.71 -15.71 -37.40
CA THR A 139 -0.26 -15.89 -37.14
C THR A 139 0.11 -15.93 -35.66
N ALA A 140 -0.64 -15.26 -34.79
CA ALA A 140 -0.46 -15.30 -33.33
C ALA A 140 -0.80 -16.66 -32.69
N ALA A 141 -1.66 -17.47 -33.30
CA ALA A 141 -2.08 -18.78 -32.80
C ALA A 141 -1.46 -19.96 -33.58
N ASN A 142 -0.73 -19.66 -34.67
CA ASN A 142 0.01 -20.64 -35.49
C ASN A 142 1.52 -20.68 -35.21
N HIS A 143 2.05 -19.69 -34.50
CA HIS A 143 3.43 -19.74 -34.05
C HIS A 143 3.48 -20.76 -32.90
N GLY A 144 4.15 -21.88 -33.12
CA GLY A 144 4.54 -22.74 -32.01
C GLY A 144 5.18 -21.86 -30.94
N VAL A 145 4.80 -22.07 -29.69
CA VAL A 145 5.47 -21.50 -28.51
C VAL A 145 6.83 -22.19 -28.36
N ILE A 146 7.64 -22.14 -29.41
CA ILE A 146 9.03 -22.52 -29.46
C ILE A 146 9.71 -21.40 -30.23
N THR A 147 10.23 -20.52 -29.42
CA THR A 147 10.80 -19.24 -29.76
C THR A 147 12.24 -19.43 -30.21
N SER A 148 12.65 -18.74 -31.28
CA SER A 148 14.07 -18.56 -31.59
C SER A 148 14.83 -19.87 -31.93
N PRO A 149 15.86 -19.84 -32.78
CA PRO A 149 16.74 -20.99 -32.97
C PRO A 149 17.47 -21.47 -31.70
N LYS A 150 17.24 -20.85 -30.53
CA LYS A 150 18.01 -21.07 -29.29
C LYS A 150 17.18 -21.47 -28.06
N ASP A 151 15.85 -21.37 -28.07
CA ASP A 151 15.03 -21.76 -26.91
C ASP A 151 14.04 -22.87 -27.29
N THR A 152 14.31 -24.07 -26.77
CA THR A 152 13.55 -25.30 -27.05
C THR A 152 12.67 -25.73 -25.87
N THR A 153 12.43 -24.86 -24.89
CA THR A 153 11.67 -25.21 -23.68
C THR A 153 10.17 -25.03 -23.89
N ASP A 154 9.41 -26.12 -23.82
CA ASP A 154 7.98 -26.15 -24.11
C ASP A 154 7.17 -25.34 -23.07
N GLY A 155 6.28 -24.45 -23.53
CA GLY A 155 5.28 -23.76 -22.69
C GLY A 155 5.62 -22.35 -22.15
N ARG A 156 6.72 -21.70 -22.56
CA ARG A 156 7.03 -20.32 -22.13
C ARG A 156 6.46 -19.25 -23.09
N VAL A 157 5.46 -18.50 -22.61
CA VAL A 157 4.83 -17.38 -23.33
C VAL A 157 5.66 -16.09 -23.26
N ILE A 158 6.71 -16.04 -22.42
CA ILE A 158 7.58 -14.87 -22.26
C ILE A 158 9.02 -15.23 -22.62
N LEU A 159 9.53 -14.60 -23.67
CA LEU A 159 10.90 -14.68 -24.17
C LEU A 159 11.90 -14.00 -23.21
N SER A 160 12.25 -14.65 -22.11
CA SER A 160 13.41 -14.26 -21.30
C SER A 160 14.68 -14.87 -21.91
N ASN A 161 15.07 -14.41 -23.09
CA ASN A 161 16.40 -14.73 -23.61
C ASN A 161 17.45 -14.09 -22.68
N GLU A 162 18.26 -14.92 -22.00
CA GLU A 162 19.33 -14.50 -21.07
C GLU A 162 20.34 -13.52 -21.66
N THR A 163 20.40 -13.38 -23.00
CA THR A 163 21.32 -12.46 -23.69
C THR A 163 20.68 -11.19 -24.24
N ASN A 164 19.36 -11.12 -24.43
CA ASN A 164 18.66 -9.94 -24.95
C ASN A 164 17.18 -10.00 -24.56
N GLY A 165 16.90 -9.80 -23.27
CA GLY A 165 15.52 -9.76 -22.77
C GLY A 165 14.71 -8.74 -23.56
N TYR A 166 13.79 -9.21 -24.40
CA TYR A 166 12.82 -8.32 -25.01
C TYR A 166 11.92 -7.79 -23.89
N PHE A 167 11.70 -6.47 -23.87
CA PHE A 167 11.11 -5.68 -22.77
C PHE A 167 12.00 -5.41 -21.56
N GLY A 168 13.29 -5.77 -21.58
CA GLY A 168 14.25 -5.40 -20.53
C GLY A 168 13.98 -6.05 -19.16
N LEU A 169 13.08 -7.04 -19.09
CA LEU A 169 12.78 -7.78 -17.88
C LEU A 169 13.70 -9.01 -17.78
N GLY A 170 14.77 -8.91 -16.99
CA GLY A 170 15.45 -10.09 -16.42
C GLY A 170 16.77 -10.55 -17.06
N GLY A 171 17.36 -9.80 -18.01
CA GLY A 171 18.72 -10.10 -18.48
C GLY A 171 19.78 -9.38 -17.62
N ARG A 172 20.83 -10.09 -17.20
CA ARG A 172 22.01 -9.49 -16.52
C ARG A 172 22.68 -8.40 -17.37
N ASN A 173 22.50 -8.46 -18.69
CA ASN A 173 22.91 -7.48 -19.67
C ASN A 173 21.66 -6.88 -20.33
N GLY A 174 21.00 -5.93 -19.65
CA GLY A 174 19.92 -5.15 -20.27
C GLY A 174 20.39 -4.36 -21.49
N ILE A 175 19.46 -3.79 -22.26
CA ILE A 175 19.80 -2.94 -23.41
C ILE A 175 20.65 -1.76 -22.92
N ILE A 176 21.78 -1.50 -23.57
CA ILE A 176 22.65 -0.35 -23.29
C ILE A 176 22.30 0.77 -24.28
N TRP A 177 22.15 2.00 -23.79
CA TRP A 177 22.01 3.20 -24.62
C TRP A 177 23.31 4.02 -24.60
N ASN A 178 23.59 4.75 -25.69
CA ASN A 178 24.86 5.46 -25.85
C ASN A 178 25.00 6.69 -24.94
N ASP A 179 23.89 7.40 -24.69
CA ASP A 179 23.83 8.59 -23.83
C ASP A 179 22.48 8.69 -23.12
N TYR A 180 22.50 8.61 -21.79
CA TYR A 180 21.29 8.65 -20.98
C TYR A 180 20.69 10.06 -20.81
N ASP A 181 21.32 11.10 -21.37
CA ASP A 181 20.75 12.44 -21.52
C ASP A 181 20.10 12.66 -22.92
N ASP A 182 20.09 11.65 -23.80
CA ASP A 182 19.52 11.73 -25.15
C ASP A 182 17.98 11.89 -25.12
N TYR A 183 17.47 12.94 -25.75
CA TYR A 183 16.03 13.20 -25.87
C TYR A 183 15.31 12.18 -26.77
N GLU A 184 16.05 11.39 -27.56
CA GLU A 184 15.52 10.34 -28.41
C GLU A 184 15.51 8.94 -27.79
N ILE A 185 15.99 8.77 -26.56
CA ILE A 185 15.91 7.49 -25.85
C ILE A 185 14.45 6.97 -25.80
N PRO A 186 14.16 5.73 -26.26
CA PRO A 186 12.83 5.16 -26.17
C PRO A 186 12.37 4.89 -24.73
N CYS A 187 11.07 4.68 -24.54
CA CYS A 187 10.57 4.09 -23.29
C CYS A 187 11.14 2.69 -23.12
N GLY A 188 11.63 2.36 -21.93
CA GLY A 188 12.17 1.02 -21.68
C GLY A 188 13.00 0.91 -20.42
N PHE A 189 13.55 -0.28 -20.24
CA PHE A 189 14.44 -0.63 -19.15
C PHE A 189 15.83 -0.93 -19.70
N TYR A 190 16.85 -0.27 -19.17
CA TYR A 190 18.20 -0.26 -19.70
C TYR A 190 19.23 -0.62 -18.64
N SER A 191 20.30 -1.28 -19.08
CA SER A 191 21.49 -1.51 -18.26
C SER A 191 22.46 -0.35 -18.47
N VAL A 192 22.87 0.31 -17.39
CA VAL A 192 23.84 1.40 -17.43
C VAL A 192 25.22 0.82 -17.11
N PRO A 193 26.15 0.74 -18.09
CA PRO A 193 27.50 0.30 -17.81
C PRO A 193 28.27 1.37 -17.01
N ALA A 194 29.34 0.95 -16.32
CA ALA A 194 30.28 1.89 -15.72
C ALA A 194 30.81 2.86 -16.79
N ARG A 195 30.85 4.16 -16.46
CA ARG A 195 31.25 5.25 -17.36
C ARG A 195 30.33 5.45 -18.57
N ALA A 196 29.06 5.06 -18.48
CA ALA A 196 28.05 5.45 -19.46
C ALA A 196 28.00 6.98 -19.65
N SER A 197 27.69 7.42 -20.87
CA SER A 197 27.48 8.85 -21.17
C SER A 197 26.15 9.34 -20.58
N GLY A 198 26.11 10.61 -20.22
CA GLY A 198 24.97 11.27 -19.58
C GLY A 198 25.30 11.77 -18.18
N THR A 199 24.37 12.48 -17.57
CA THR A 199 24.52 13.02 -16.22
C THR A 199 23.94 12.02 -15.22
N PHE A 200 24.68 11.65 -14.19
CA PHE A 200 24.26 10.70 -13.14
C PHE A 200 24.38 11.33 -11.74
N PRO A 201 23.70 10.78 -10.71
CA PRO A 201 23.74 11.30 -9.34
C PRO A 201 25.16 11.30 -8.74
N SER A 202 25.98 10.31 -9.11
CA SER A 202 27.39 10.22 -8.76
C SER A 202 28.23 10.11 -10.04
N PRO A 203 29.20 11.01 -10.27
CA PRO A 203 30.05 10.95 -11.46
C PRO A 203 31.07 9.80 -11.42
N THR A 204 31.30 9.18 -10.26
CA THR A 204 32.29 8.10 -10.10
C THR A 204 31.70 6.70 -10.22
N ASP A 205 30.39 6.54 -10.07
CA ASP A 205 29.70 5.26 -10.18
C ASP A 205 28.38 5.41 -10.93
N THR A 206 28.45 5.14 -12.23
CA THR A 206 27.29 5.19 -13.12
C THR A 206 26.72 3.79 -13.41
N ALA A 207 27.33 2.73 -12.89
CA ALA A 207 26.85 1.37 -13.15
C ALA A 207 25.53 1.11 -12.42
N GLY A 208 24.53 0.59 -13.13
CA GLY A 208 23.21 0.32 -12.55
C GLY A 208 22.15 0.00 -13.58
N GLN A 209 20.89 0.20 -13.20
CA GLN A 209 19.74 0.01 -14.08
C GLN A 209 18.86 1.26 -14.12
N ILE A 210 18.32 1.57 -15.29
CA ILE A 210 17.52 2.78 -15.50
C ILE A 210 16.22 2.45 -16.22
N LEU A 211 15.11 2.97 -15.69
CA LEU A 211 13.78 2.91 -16.28
C LEU A 211 13.44 4.27 -16.87
N VAL A 212 13.03 4.28 -18.14
CA VAL A 212 12.76 5.49 -18.92
C VAL A 212 11.28 5.53 -19.31
N PHE A 213 10.63 6.63 -18.98
CA PHE A 213 9.27 6.96 -19.41
C PHE A 213 9.31 8.19 -20.31
N LYS A 214 8.84 8.07 -21.55
CA LYS A 214 8.80 9.16 -22.52
C LYS A 214 7.37 9.41 -22.99
N ARG A 215 6.92 10.66 -22.89
CA ARG A 215 5.58 11.07 -23.37
C ARG A 215 5.62 11.67 -24.77
N PHE A 216 6.64 12.48 -25.09
CA PHE A 216 6.85 13.14 -26.39
C PHE A 216 8.33 13.06 -26.79
N GLY A 217 8.66 13.12 -28.08
CA GLY A 217 10.04 13.20 -28.60
C GLY A 217 10.48 14.60 -29.00
N GLY A 218 11.73 14.74 -29.44
CA GLY A 218 12.32 16.00 -29.90
C GLY A 218 12.64 17.01 -28.79
N SER A 219 12.83 18.28 -29.18
CA SER A 219 13.19 19.39 -28.28
C SER A 219 12.15 19.71 -27.20
N SER A 220 10.95 19.15 -27.30
CA SER A 220 9.88 19.26 -26.31
C SER A 220 9.65 17.96 -25.53
N ALA A 221 10.61 17.02 -25.54
CA ALA A 221 10.42 15.74 -24.87
C ALA A 221 10.15 15.95 -23.37
N GLN A 222 9.19 15.18 -22.88
CA GLN A 222 8.94 14.98 -21.47
C GLN A 222 9.39 13.57 -21.15
N ILE A 223 10.55 13.46 -20.52
CA ILE A 223 11.19 12.19 -20.19
C ILE A 223 11.31 12.13 -18.67
N ALA A 224 10.91 11.03 -18.05
CA ALA A 224 11.20 10.74 -16.66
C ALA A 224 12.13 9.53 -16.60
N GLN A 225 13.11 9.58 -15.72
CA GLN A 225 14.05 8.50 -15.50
C GLN A 225 14.07 8.11 -14.03
N ILE A 226 14.11 6.81 -13.76
CA ILE A 226 14.36 6.24 -12.44
C ILE A 226 15.64 5.40 -12.55
N PHE A 227 16.65 5.72 -11.75
CA PHE A 227 17.96 5.06 -11.78
C PHE A 227 18.24 4.36 -10.44
N VAL A 228 18.75 3.13 -10.52
CA VAL A 228 19.16 2.30 -9.39
C VAL A 228 20.62 1.89 -9.63
N PRO A 229 21.60 2.54 -8.98
CA PRO A 229 22.99 2.13 -9.09
C PRO A 229 23.24 0.76 -8.46
N ASP A 230 24.25 0.04 -8.95
CA ASP A 230 24.58 -1.30 -8.46
C ASP A 230 25.12 -1.28 -7.01
N ASN A 231 25.85 -0.23 -6.61
CA ASN A 231 26.65 -0.25 -5.38
C ASN A 231 26.12 0.63 -4.24
N ASN A 232 25.07 1.43 -4.46
CA ASN A 232 24.68 2.46 -3.48
C ASN A 232 23.37 2.19 -2.72
N GLN A 233 22.61 1.12 -3.01
CA GLN A 233 21.29 0.85 -2.38
C GLN A 233 20.30 2.05 -2.39
N GLU A 234 20.55 3.06 -3.23
CA GLU A 234 19.73 4.25 -3.39
C GLU A 234 18.90 4.12 -4.67
N ILE A 235 17.80 4.89 -4.75
CA ILE A 235 17.01 5.03 -5.98
C ILE A 235 16.94 6.52 -6.28
N TYR A 236 17.17 6.89 -7.52
CA TYR A 236 17.10 8.29 -7.96
C TYR A 236 16.03 8.47 -9.01
N TRP A 237 15.50 9.69 -9.10
CA TRP A 237 14.66 10.10 -10.20
C TRP A 237 15.06 11.48 -10.71
N ARG A 238 14.77 11.72 -11.99
CA ARG A 238 14.79 13.05 -12.60
C ARG A 238 13.82 13.10 -13.77
N ASN A 239 13.61 14.30 -14.29
CA ASN A 239 12.85 14.53 -15.50
C ASN A 239 13.57 15.52 -16.43
N ALA A 240 13.37 15.35 -17.73
CA ALA A 240 13.61 16.36 -18.74
C ALA A 240 12.28 17.06 -19.07
N TYR A 241 12.29 18.39 -19.08
CA TYR A 241 11.13 19.20 -19.46
C TYR A 241 11.60 20.48 -20.16
N GLY A 242 11.01 20.79 -21.31
CA GLY A 242 11.30 22.04 -22.04
C GLY A 242 12.74 22.14 -22.56
N GLY A 243 13.34 21.01 -22.95
CA GLY A 243 14.71 20.95 -23.49
C GLY A 243 15.83 21.01 -22.43
N GLY A 244 15.49 20.94 -21.13
CA GLY A 244 16.47 20.84 -20.05
C GLY A 244 16.24 19.64 -19.13
N TRP A 245 17.34 19.02 -18.67
CA TRP A 245 17.32 18.01 -17.61
C TRP A 245 17.30 18.67 -16.23
N GLN A 246 16.43 18.19 -15.35
CA GLN A 246 16.50 18.55 -13.93
C GLN A 246 17.60 17.76 -13.21
N THR A 247 18.03 18.25 -12.06
CA THR A 247 18.98 17.53 -11.19
C THR A 247 18.35 16.25 -10.64
N TRP A 248 19.17 15.20 -10.49
CA TRP A 248 18.75 13.97 -9.84
C TRP A 248 18.29 14.22 -8.40
N LYS A 249 17.23 13.52 -8.02
CA LYS A 249 16.66 13.52 -6.68
C LYS A 249 16.64 12.10 -6.15
N THR A 250 17.11 11.89 -4.93
CA THR A 250 17.11 10.59 -4.27
C THR A 250 15.74 10.31 -3.66
N PHE A 251 15.24 9.09 -3.79
CA PHE A 251 14.10 8.60 -3.02
C PHE A 251 14.51 8.39 -1.56
N TYR A 252 13.62 8.75 -0.66
CA TYR A 252 13.79 8.44 0.75
C TYR A 252 13.56 6.94 1.01
N HIS A 253 14.47 6.32 1.77
CA HIS A 253 14.40 4.96 2.26
C HIS A 253 14.92 4.90 3.71
N SER A 254 14.83 3.77 4.39
CA SER A 254 15.23 3.65 5.81
C SER A 254 16.70 3.98 6.11
N GLY A 255 17.57 4.09 5.09
CA GLY A 255 18.98 4.45 5.25
C GLY A 255 19.29 5.93 5.01
N ASN A 256 18.41 6.69 4.35
CA ASN A 256 18.60 8.12 4.07
C ASN A 256 17.37 9.00 4.39
N SER A 257 16.26 8.39 4.80
CA SER A 257 15.08 9.07 5.33
C SER A 257 15.43 9.54 6.72
N VAL A 258 15.35 10.85 6.93
CA VAL A 258 15.09 11.37 8.28
C VAL A 258 13.74 10.82 8.71
N ASN A 259 13.75 9.82 9.57
CA ASN A 259 12.55 9.25 10.15
C ASN A 259 11.85 10.37 10.93
N PRO A 260 10.50 10.47 10.97
CA PRO A 260 9.84 11.36 11.93
C PRO A 260 10.30 11.12 13.38
N LEU A 261 10.82 9.92 13.68
CA LEU A 261 11.50 9.61 14.94
C LEU A 261 12.84 10.33 15.13
N ASP A 262 13.53 10.71 14.05
CA ASP A 262 14.78 11.51 14.06
C ASP A 262 14.49 13.00 14.34
N HIS A 263 13.22 13.41 14.24
CA HIS A 263 12.73 14.71 14.73
C HIS A 263 12.22 14.64 16.18
N GLY A 264 12.48 13.54 16.90
CA GLY A 264 12.57 13.53 18.35
C GLY A 264 11.25 13.48 19.11
N ILE A 265 10.78 12.27 19.45
CA ILE A 265 10.14 11.95 20.75
C ILE A 265 10.31 10.46 21.11
N SER A 266 11.47 9.83 20.86
CA SER A 266 11.69 8.48 21.42
C SER A 266 13.14 8.15 21.70
N ARG A 267 13.31 7.44 22.82
CA ARG A 267 14.54 6.85 23.34
C ARG A 267 15.15 5.91 22.29
N ILE A 268 16.11 6.45 21.55
CA ILE A 268 17.20 5.79 20.78
C ILE A 268 16.90 4.35 20.34
N VAL A 269 16.67 4.18 19.04
CA VAL A 269 16.85 2.89 18.37
C VAL A 269 17.72 3.08 17.13
N SER A 270 18.97 3.55 17.28
CA SER A 270 20.09 3.18 16.42
C SER A 270 21.37 3.93 16.82
N GLY A 271 22.18 3.30 17.69
CA GLY A 271 23.65 3.32 17.71
C GLY A 271 24.48 4.61 17.78
N VAL A 272 23.95 5.80 17.47
CA VAL A 272 24.73 7.02 17.32
C VAL A 272 24.15 8.11 18.22
N LEU A 273 24.64 8.13 19.45
CA LEU A 273 24.26 9.05 20.52
C LEU A 273 24.95 10.41 20.35
N TYR A 274 24.67 11.22 19.33
CA TYR A 274 25.24 12.58 19.30
C TYR A 274 24.60 13.49 20.36
N PRO A 275 25.31 14.51 20.89
CA PRO A 275 26.77 14.64 20.86
C PRO A 275 27.41 13.51 21.70
N VAL A 276 28.21 12.63 21.07
CA VAL A 276 28.66 11.38 21.71
C VAL A 276 29.64 11.66 22.83
N ASP A 277 30.59 12.58 22.59
CA ASP A 277 31.69 12.79 23.53
C ASP A 277 31.86 14.24 24.00
N ASP A 278 31.42 15.25 23.25
CA ASP A 278 31.69 16.66 23.55
C ASP A 278 30.57 17.60 23.08
N LEU A 279 29.94 18.36 23.99
CA LEU A 279 28.99 19.41 23.63
C LEU A 279 29.62 20.49 22.75
N ASP A 280 30.92 20.73 22.90
CA ASP A 280 31.67 21.81 22.23
C ASP A 280 32.11 21.40 20.81
N SER A 281 31.74 20.20 20.35
CA SER A 281 32.11 19.69 19.03
C SER A 281 31.37 20.41 17.89
N ALA A 282 32.12 21.15 17.06
CA ALA A 282 31.62 21.77 15.83
C ALA A 282 31.24 20.75 14.74
N SER A 283 31.65 19.48 14.87
CA SER A 283 31.26 18.41 13.94
C SER A 283 29.93 17.75 14.31
N CYS A 284 29.28 18.18 15.40
CA CYS A 284 27.95 17.67 15.77
C CYS A 284 26.96 17.87 14.61
N PRO A 285 26.28 16.82 14.12
CA PRO A 285 25.29 16.96 13.06
C PRO A 285 24.08 17.80 13.50
N THR A 286 23.30 18.28 12.53
CA THR A 286 21.98 18.87 12.83
C THR A 286 21.07 17.78 13.37
N GLY A 287 20.34 18.07 14.46
CA GLY A 287 19.40 17.11 15.04
C GLY A 287 18.91 17.48 16.43
N PHE A 288 18.09 16.60 17.00
CA PHE A 288 17.61 16.68 18.38
C PHE A 288 18.16 15.51 19.17
N TYR A 289 18.78 15.81 20.31
CA TYR A 289 19.55 14.84 21.07
C TYR A 289 19.15 14.85 22.55
N THR A 290 19.18 13.68 23.19
CA THR A 290 19.01 13.58 24.65
C THR A 290 20.34 13.83 25.34
N VAL A 291 20.35 14.68 26.37
CA VAL A 291 21.52 14.91 27.22
C VAL A 291 21.29 14.25 28.57
N THR A 292 22.19 13.37 28.96
CA THR A 292 22.18 12.69 30.27
C THR A 292 23.39 13.12 31.10
N ASN A 293 23.49 12.63 32.33
CA ASN A 293 24.66 12.84 33.19
C ASN A 293 25.95 12.27 32.59
N ASN A 294 25.86 11.23 31.76
CA ASN A 294 27.02 10.52 31.22
C ASN A 294 27.30 10.85 29.74
N ILE A 295 26.38 11.50 29.03
CA ILE A 295 26.49 11.76 27.60
C ILE A 295 25.99 13.17 27.28
N PRO A 296 26.81 14.00 26.63
CA PRO A 296 28.26 13.82 26.42
C PRO A 296 29.06 13.94 27.73
N GLN A 297 30.26 13.34 27.72
CA GLN A 297 31.21 13.39 28.85
C GLN A 297 32.01 14.70 28.91
N ASN A 298 32.28 15.31 27.75
CA ASN A 298 33.04 16.55 27.62
C ASN A 298 32.15 17.71 27.17
N GLY A 299 32.74 18.90 27.19
CA GLY A 299 32.12 20.14 26.74
C GLY A 299 31.47 20.94 27.85
N THR A 300 31.29 22.22 27.58
CA THR A 300 30.75 23.16 28.54
C THR A 300 29.23 23.04 28.58
N ARG A 301 28.66 22.83 29.77
CA ARG A 301 27.20 22.83 29.99
C ARG A 301 26.71 24.23 30.39
N PRO A 302 25.45 24.60 30.09
CA PRO A 302 24.89 25.87 30.53
C PRO A 302 24.84 25.95 32.05
N ALA A 303 25.50 26.97 32.62
CA ALA A 303 25.55 27.18 34.06
C ALA A 303 24.13 27.38 34.63
N GLY A 304 23.86 26.75 35.78
CA GLY A 304 22.57 26.84 36.46
C GLY A 304 21.47 25.92 35.92
N LEU A 305 21.63 25.25 34.78
CA LEU A 305 20.67 24.27 34.26
C LEU A 305 20.91 22.86 34.83
N GLY A 306 19.86 22.03 34.80
CA GLY A 306 19.99 20.62 35.14
C GLY A 306 20.92 19.88 34.18
N ILE A 307 21.57 18.81 34.66
CA ILE A 307 22.46 17.98 33.83
C ILE A 307 21.72 17.01 32.90
N TYR A 308 20.40 16.90 33.06
CA TYR A 308 19.51 16.08 32.23
C TYR A 308 18.63 16.99 31.40
N GLY A 309 18.43 16.64 30.12
CA GLY A 309 17.64 17.44 29.21
C GLY A 309 17.72 16.95 27.77
N TYR A 310 17.49 17.86 26.85
CA TYR A 310 17.69 17.66 25.42
C TYR A 310 18.42 18.86 24.81
N ILE A 311 19.10 18.63 23.70
CA ILE A 311 19.81 19.64 22.94
C ILE A 311 19.41 19.55 21.47
N GLU A 312 18.97 20.68 20.92
CA GLU A 312 18.77 20.87 19.49
C GLU A 312 20.04 21.48 18.90
N VAL A 313 20.54 20.90 17.81
CA VAL A 313 21.70 21.39 17.06
C VAL A 313 21.24 21.79 15.67
N ILE A 314 21.51 23.03 15.29
CA ILE A 314 21.14 23.61 14.00
C ILE A 314 22.44 24.04 13.31
N ARG A 315 22.79 23.37 12.21
CA ARG A 315 23.94 23.75 11.39
C ARG A 315 23.57 24.84 10.40
N TYR A 316 24.30 25.96 10.44
CA TYR A 316 24.19 27.01 9.42
C TYR A 316 25.10 26.73 8.22
N ASP A 317 26.34 26.32 8.50
CA ASP A 317 27.35 25.98 7.51
C ASP A 317 28.40 24.98 8.08
N ASN A 318 29.50 24.75 7.36
CA ASN A 318 30.55 23.82 7.81
C ASN A 318 31.30 24.30 9.07
N GLY A 319 31.30 25.60 9.37
CA GLY A 319 32.01 26.19 10.50
C GLY A 319 31.12 26.65 11.65
N ALA A 320 29.80 26.81 11.45
CA ALA A 320 28.90 27.39 12.43
C ALA A 320 27.69 26.49 12.75
N ILE A 321 27.53 26.18 14.04
CA ILE A 321 26.34 25.49 14.57
C ILE A 321 25.74 26.29 15.74
N LYS A 322 24.41 26.41 15.79
CA LYS A 322 23.65 26.84 16.98
C LYS A 322 23.30 25.61 17.80
N GLN A 323 23.39 25.73 19.11
CA GLN A 323 22.89 24.75 20.06
C GLN A 323 21.83 25.39 20.95
N GLU A 324 20.72 24.70 21.18
CA GLU A 324 19.67 25.07 22.14
C GLU A 324 19.46 23.92 23.11
N TYR A 325 19.80 24.13 24.39
CA TYR A 325 19.68 23.17 25.46
C TYR A 325 18.42 23.44 26.27
N THR A 326 17.63 22.40 26.56
CA THR A 326 16.50 22.47 27.48
C THR A 326 16.65 21.41 28.57
N ASP A 327 16.67 21.82 29.84
CA ASP A 327 16.73 20.86 30.95
C ASP A 327 15.37 20.19 31.22
N VAL A 328 15.36 19.15 32.05
CA VAL A 328 14.14 18.43 32.47
C VAL A 328 13.11 19.30 33.19
N SER A 329 13.50 20.48 33.67
CA SER A 329 12.61 21.47 34.30
C SER A 329 12.06 22.49 33.29
N GLY A 330 12.38 22.34 32.00
CA GLY A 330 11.93 23.23 30.92
C GLY A 330 12.72 24.54 30.80
N ARG A 331 13.83 24.70 31.54
CA ARG A 331 14.69 25.88 31.43
C ARG A 331 15.58 25.74 30.21
N LYS A 332 15.77 26.84 29.49
CA LYS A 332 16.48 26.84 28.22
C LYS A 332 17.74 27.70 28.23
N ALA A 333 18.73 27.28 27.47
CA ALA A 333 19.91 28.06 27.12
C ALA A 333 20.26 27.86 25.64
N PHE A 334 20.95 28.81 25.02
CA PHE A 334 21.48 28.65 23.68
C PHE A 334 22.93 29.14 23.60
N ARG A 335 23.65 28.68 22.59
CA ARG A 335 24.95 29.23 22.19
C ARG A 335 25.21 28.98 20.72
N VAL A 336 26.30 29.55 20.21
CA VAL A 336 26.84 29.27 18.89
C VAL A 336 28.26 28.71 19.05
N ILE A 337 28.60 27.73 18.22
CA ILE A 337 29.98 27.25 18.04
C ILE A 337 30.39 27.67 16.64
N LYS A 338 31.45 28.48 16.54
CA LYS A 338 31.93 29.05 15.28
C LYS A 338 33.40 28.74 15.09
N ASN A 339 33.74 28.11 13.97
CA ASN A 339 35.09 27.68 13.60
C ASN A 339 35.78 26.86 14.72
N GLY A 340 35.03 25.97 15.37
CA GLY A 340 35.52 25.14 16.48
C GLY A 340 35.60 25.85 17.84
N VAL A 341 35.23 27.13 17.93
CA VAL A 341 35.22 27.89 19.19
C VAL A 341 33.79 28.01 19.72
N SER A 342 33.57 27.53 20.94
CA SER A 342 32.28 27.63 21.62
C SER A 342 32.11 29.00 22.28
N GLU A 343 31.03 29.69 21.96
CA GLU A 343 30.60 30.87 22.72
C GLU A 343 30.00 30.46 24.07
N ASN A 344 29.92 31.42 25.00
CA ASN A 344 29.28 31.21 26.30
C ASN A 344 27.78 30.94 26.14
N TRP A 345 27.26 29.97 26.90
CA TRP A 345 25.83 29.72 27.01
C TRP A 345 25.08 30.97 27.48
N GLN A 346 24.01 31.30 26.75
CA GLN A 346 23.08 32.36 27.07
C GLN A 346 21.76 31.75 27.56
N LEU A 347 21.34 32.10 28.77
CA LEU A 347 20.07 31.63 29.33
C LEU A 347 18.90 32.33 28.65
N TYR A 348 17.84 31.58 28.34
CA TYR A 348 16.57 32.20 28.02
C TYR A 348 15.97 32.80 29.28
N TYR A 349 15.56 34.06 29.19
CA TYR A 349 14.77 34.68 30.23
C TYR A 349 13.37 34.05 30.27
N HIS A 350 12.96 33.63 31.46
CA HIS A 350 11.64 33.10 31.77
C HIS A 350 11.17 33.65 33.13
N SER A 351 9.90 33.43 33.46
CA SER A 351 9.27 33.95 34.70
C SER A 351 9.92 33.47 36.00
N GLY A 352 10.78 32.45 35.96
CA GLY A 352 11.46 31.90 37.14
C GLY A 352 12.92 32.31 37.29
N ASN A 353 13.52 32.95 36.28
CA ASN A 353 14.89 33.46 36.35
C ASN A 353 14.98 34.97 36.08
N THR A 354 13.82 35.63 35.93
CA THR A 354 13.71 37.08 35.87
C THR A 354 12.96 37.54 37.10
N ASN A 355 13.64 38.31 37.94
CA ASN A 355 13.03 38.90 39.11
C ASN A 355 12.66 40.36 38.79
N PHE A 356 11.55 40.55 38.07
CA PHE A 356 11.10 41.89 37.65
C PHE A 356 10.23 42.59 38.70
N ASN A 357 10.00 41.95 39.85
CA ASN A 357 9.13 42.46 40.90
C ASN A 357 9.79 42.53 42.27
N GLU A 358 10.97 41.95 42.50
CA GLU A 358 11.72 42.14 43.74
C GLU A 358 12.94 43.06 43.53
N PHE A 359 13.10 44.03 44.43
CA PHE A 359 14.23 44.94 44.47
C PHE A 359 14.98 44.76 45.80
N GLY A 360 16.22 44.27 45.75
CA GLY A 360 17.05 43.97 46.92
C GLY A 360 17.23 42.48 47.17
N GLY A 361 17.61 42.11 48.40
CA GLY A 361 17.75 40.72 48.84
C GLY A 361 19.00 39.98 48.33
N ILE A 362 20.04 40.69 47.89
CA ILE A 362 21.29 40.09 47.39
C ILE A 362 22.45 40.34 48.36
N ALA A 363 22.73 41.61 48.67
CA ALA A 363 23.79 42.00 49.58
C ALA A 363 23.37 43.19 50.47
N THR A 364 24.14 43.41 51.52
CA THR A 364 24.07 44.65 52.31
C THR A 364 24.59 45.81 51.47
N ASP A 365 23.92 46.97 51.58
CA ASP A 365 24.25 48.22 50.89
C ASP A 365 24.02 48.24 49.37
N ASP A 366 23.20 47.32 48.87
CA ASP A 366 22.75 47.35 47.47
C ASP A 366 21.91 48.59 47.21
N LEU A 367 22.19 49.25 46.08
CA LEU A 367 21.39 50.35 45.59
C LEU A 367 20.08 49.82 44.99
N ILE A 368 18.97 50.15 45.65
CA ILE A 368 17.64 49.65 45.30
C ILE A 368 16.90 50.63 44.37
N MET A 369 16.82 51.90 44.77
CA MET A 369 16.07 52.93 44.06
C MET A 369 16.78 54.28 44.15
N LYS A 370 16.43 55.19 43.24
CA LYS A 370 16.84 56.60 43.30
C LYS A 370 15.61 57.49 43.41
N GLY A 371 15.76 58.61 44.08
CA GLY A 371 14.66 59.53 44.33
C GLY A 371 15.12 60.92 44.72
N PHE A 372 14.18 61.72 45.16
CA PHE A 372 14.43 63.05 45.71
C PHE A 372 13.42 63.40 46.81
N ALA A 373 13.80 64.29 47.71
CA ALA A 373 12.89 64.85 48.71
C ALA A 373 11.84 65.74 48.03
N ALA A 374 10.58 65.35 48.04
CA ALA A 374 9.48 66.12 47.46
C ALA A 374 8.92 67.16 48.44
N SER A 375 9.07 66.93 49.74
CA SER A 375 8.74 67.86 50.82
C SER A 375 9.79 67.76 51.94
N SER A 376 9.58 68.49 53.04
CA SER A 376 10.43 68.40 54.24
C SER A 376 10.32 67.06 55.01
N ASN A 377 9.35 66.22 54.65
CA ASN A 377 9.02 64.97 55.34
C ASN A 377 8.71 63.79 54.40
N VAL A 378 8.80 63.97 53.07
CA VAL A 378 8.51 62.93 52.07
C VAL A 378 9.63 62.88 51.02
N ILE A 379 10.08 61.66 50.76
CA ILE A 379 10.95 61.34 49.63
C ILE A 379 10.17 60.51 48.62
N VAL A 380 10.30 60.81 47.33
CA VAL A 380 9.70 60.03 46.24
C VAL A 380 10.80 59.22 45.57
N MET A 381 10.63 57.89 45.55
CA MET A 381 11.54 56.92 44.95
C MET A 381 10.96 56.35 43.66
N TYR A 382 11.85 56.08 42.70
CA TYR A 382 11.50 55.51 41.40
C TYR A 382 12.30 54.24 41.13
N ALA A 383 11.63 53.21 40.63
CA ALA A 383 12.27 52.02 40.09
C ALA A 383 11.61 51.60 38.77
N PRO A 384 12.38 51.17 37.75
CA PRO A 384 11.79 50.64 36.53
C PRO A 384 11.09 49.30 36.83
N LEU A 385 9.90 49.11 36.26
CA LEU A 385 9.17 47.85 36.29
C LEU A 385 9.06 47.27 34.88
N ASN A 386 8.90 45.96 34.80
CA ASN A 386 8.54 45.27 33.57
C ASN A 386 7.37 44.34 33.84
N SER A 387 6.16 44.89 33.83
CA SER A 387 4.92 44.14 34.07
C SER A 387 3.87 44.42 32.99
N LYS A 388 2.87 43.54 32.91
CA LYS A 388 1.68 43.73 32.07
C LYS A 388 0.56 44.50 32.79
N VAL A 389 0.62 44.59 34.12
CA VAL A 389 -0.38 45.27 34.95
C VAL A 389 0.29 46.24 35.91
N SER A 390 -0.44 47.26 36.35
CA SER A 390 0.07 48.23 37.32
C SER A 390 0.18 47.61 38.72
N PRO A 391 1.15 48.03 39.56
CA PRO A 391 1.25 47.57 40.95
C PRO A 391 -0.03 47.81 41.75
N THR A 392 -0.44 46.84 42.55
CA THR A 392 -1.58 46.96 43.49
C THR A 392 -1.12 47.21 44.92
N SER A 393 0.05 46.68 45.31
CA SER A 393 0.66 46.91 46.62
C SER A 393 2.17 46.63 46.58
N ILE A 394 2.85 46.90 47.69
CA ILE A 394 4.24 46.49 47.94
C ILE A 394 4.31 45.71 49.25
N SER A 395 5.20 44.73 49.29
CA SER A 395 5.61 44.02 50.50
C SER A 395 7.06 44.35 50.77
N VAL A 396 7.39 44.73 52.01
CA VAL A 396 8.75 45.13 52.38
C VAL A 396 9.25 44.19 53.46
N GLU A 397 10.40 43.56 53.22
CA GLU A 397 11.11 42.72 54.18
C GLU A 397 12.43 43.40 54.55
N GLY A 398 12.81 43.34 55.84
CA GLY A 398 14.01 43.98 56.35
C GLY A 398 13.91 45.51 56.49
N THR A 399 15.06 46.16 56.60
CA THR A 399 15.18 47.62 56.74
C THR A 399 16.11 48.22 55.70
N PHE A 400 15.93 49.52 55.44
CA PHE A 400 16.65 50.27 54.43
C PHE A 400 17.21 51.56 55.02
N ARG A 401 18.18 52.13 54.32
CA ARG A 401 18.76 53.43 54.63
C ARG A 401 18.68 54.38 53.45
N LEU A 402 18.73 55.67 53.78
CA LEU A 402 18.65 56.79 52.85
C LEU A 402 19.94 57.60 52.87
N PRO A 403 21.02 57.14 52.21
CA PRO A 403 22.20 57.95 52.04
C PRO A 403 21.94 59.15 51.12
N SER A 404 22.52 60.26 51.51
CA SER A 404 22.72 61.47 50.71
C SER A 404 24.22 61.70 50.52
N PHE A 405 24.58 62.68 49.68
CA PHE A 405 25.98 63.09 49.52
C PHE A 405 26.67 63.55 50.81
N THR A 406 25.89 63.98 51.81
CA THR A 406 26.40 64.48 53.10
C THR A 406 26.36 63.44 54.22
N GLY A 407 25.90 62.22 53.94
CA GLY A 407 25.73 61.15 54.94
C GLY A 407 24.33 60.55 54.92
N ASN A 408 24.03 59.68 55.89
CA ASN A 408 22.72 59.05 56.01
C ASN A 408 21.68 60.05 56.53
N LEU A 409 20.61 60.25 55.76
CA LEU A 409 19.45 61.05 56.17
C LEU A 409 18.57 60.27 57.15
N ALA A 410 18.44 58.96 56.94
CA ALA A 410 17.73 58.06 57.81
C ALA A 410 18.23 56.62 57.64
N THR A 411 17.98 55.80 58.65
CA THR A 411 18.31 54.35 58.75
C THR A 411 17.11 53.63 59.35
N GLY A 412 17.03 52.31 59.20
CA GLY A 412 15.93 51.53 59.77
C GLY A 412 14.57 51.75 59.09
N ILE A 413 14.56 52.27 57.85
CA ILE A 413 13.33 52.49 57.07
C ILE A 413 12.68 51.12 56.80
N SER A 414 11.45 50.97 57.26
CA SER A 414 10.70 49.71 57.23
C SER A 414 9.48 49.79 56.30
N GLY A 415 8.72 48.70 56.21
CA GLY A 415 7.50 48.66 55.39
C GLY A 415 6.43 49.66 55.80
N THR A 416 6.37 50.11 57.06
CA THR A 416 5.40 51.13 57.48
C THR A 416 5.73 52.53 57.01
N ASP A 417 7.00 52.76 56.65
CA ASP A 417 7.49 54.07 56.20
C ASP A 417 7.33 54.24 54.69
N MET A 418 7.11 53.15 53.95
CA MET A 418 7.03 53.09 52.50
C MET A 418 5.58 52.96 52.01
N VAL A 419 5.14 53.90 51.19
CA VAL A 419 3.77 53.94 50.67
C VAL A 419 3.79 53.88 49.14
N LEU A 420 3.17 52.86 48.56
CA LEU A 420 2.97 52.78 47.11
C LEU A 420 2.09 53.94 46.63
N GLN A 421 2.59 54.72 45.66
CA GLN A 421 1.80 55.72 44.95
C GLN A 421 1.04 55.05 43.80
N SER A 422 -0.10 54.41 44.10
CA SER A 422 -0.84 53.59 43.11
C SER A 422 -1.33 54.36 41.88
N THR A 423 -1.61 55.66 42.03
CA THR A 423 -2.05 56.52 40.91
C THR A 423 -0.91 57.01 40.01
N LYS A 424 0.34 56.98 40.51
CA LYS A 424 1.53 57.39 39.77
C LYS A 424 2.34 56.20 39.26
N SER A 425 2.23 55.06 39.94
CA SER A 425 2.85 53.81 39.53
C SER A 425 2.15 53.25 38.30
N THR A 426 2.94 52.76 37.36
CA THR A 426 2.46 52.12 36.13
C THR A 426 3.11 50.76 35.98
N ASN A 427 2.72 50.00 34.97
CA ASN A 427 3.36 48.74 34.61
C ASN A 427 4.83 48.89 34.13
N LYS A 428 5.33 50.13 34.00
CA LYS A 428 6.71 50.47 33.59
C LYS A 428 7.54 51.16 34.69
N TRP A 429 6.89 51.73 35.70
CA TRP A 429 7.54 52.52 36.74
C TRP A 429 6.85 52.31 38.08
N LEU A 430 7.62 51.91 39.08
CA LEU A 430 7.23 51.91 40.49
C LEU A 430 7.51 53.29 41.09
N VAL A 431 6.55 53.83 41.82
CA VAL A 431 6.70 55.08 42.58
C VAL A 431 6.32 54.82 44.03
N ILE A 432 7.26 55.05 44.94
CA ILE A 432 7.06 54.87 46.39
C ILE A 432 7.37 56.19 47.10
N ASP A 433 6.49 56.58 48.01
CA ASP A 433 6.75 57.67 48.95
C ASP A 433 7.32 57.08 50.25
N ILE A 434 8.44 57.62 50.73
CA ILE A 434 8.97 57.35 52.07
C ILE A 434 8.59 58.52 52.97
N THR A 435 7.84 58.22 54.03
CA THR A 435 7.23 59.21 54.93
C THR A 435 7.82 59.14 56.34
N GLY A 436 7.34 59.98 57.27
CA GLY A 436 7.81 59.96 58.67
C GLY A 436 9.19 60.60 58.88
N LEU A 437 9.74 61.25 57.85
CA LEU A 437 11.05 61.90 57.91
C LEU A 437 10.92 63.35 58.39
N SER A 438 12.04 63.94 58.82
CA SER A 438 12.10 65.34 59.24
C SER A 438 13.39 66.01 58.77
N GLY A 439 13.34 67.33 58.54
CA GLY A 439 14.54 68.12 58.22
C GLY A 439 15.05 67.94 56.80
N LEU A 440 14.23 67.44 55.86
CA LEU A 440 14.62 67.32 54.47
C LEU A 440 14.55 68.66 53.74
N SER A 441 15.51 68.91 52.86
CA SER A 441 15.46 70.01 51.90
C SER A 441 14.84 69.52 50.60
N VAL A 442 13.82 70.24 50.10
CA VAL A 442 13.13 69.85 48.85
C VAL A 442 14.12 69.82 47.69
N GLY A 443 14.06 68.75 46.87
CA GLY A 443 14.93 68.52 45.73
C GLY A 443 16.25 67.82 46.05
N THR A 444 16.55 67.54 47.33
CA THR A 444 17.76 66.76 47.68
C THR A 444 17.70 65.37 47.05
N PRO A 445 18.67 64.98 46.20
CA PRO A 445 18.72 63.64 45.62
C PRO A 445 19.11 62.62 46.69
N VAL A 446 18.48 61.45 46.62
CA VAL A 446 18.63 60.39 47.63
C VAL A 446 18.65 59.03 46.96
N GLU A 447 19.34 58.10 47.60
CA GLU A 447 19.36 56.69 47.22
C GLU A 447 18.65 55.87 48.30
N LEU A 448 17.96 54.81 47.90
CA LEU A 448 17.47 53.79 48.83
C LEU A 448 18.45 52.61 48.79
N ARG A 449 19.01 52.24 49.94
CA ARG A 449 19.95 51.12 50.05
C ARG A 449 19.52 50.08 51.08
N SER A 450 19.77 48.80 50.81
CA SER A 450 19.51 47.71 51.74
C SER A 450 20.42 47.80 52.98
N GLU A 451 19.89 47.55 54.17
CA GLU A 451 20.72 47.43 55.39
C GLU A 451 21.17 45.98 55.67
N SER A 452 20.53 44.99 55.05
CA SER A 452 20.92 43.58 55.11
C SER A 452 20.77 42.91 53.74
N ALA A 453 21.41 41.74 53.58
CA ALA A 453 21.23 40.88 52.42
C ALA A 453 19.81 40.26 52.32
N THR A 454 18.96 40.44 53.33
CA THR A 454 17.55 40.00 53.31
C THR A 454 16.57 41.14 53.07
N SER A 455 17.04 42.41 53.08
CA SER A 455 16.17 43.55 52.84
C SER A 455 15.71 43.59 51.37
N LYS A 456 14.41 43.43 51.14
CA LYS A 456 13.82 43.44 49.78
C LYS A 456 12.45 44.11 49.74
N ILE A 457 12.16 44.70 48.59
CA ILE A 457 10.84 45.24 48.25
C ILE A 457 10.26 44.37 47.14
N THR A 458 9.16 43.69 47.44
CA THR A 458 8.40 42.90 46.47
C THR A 458 7.20 43.71 46.00
N VAL A 459 7.09 43.93 44.70
CA VAL A 459 5.95 44.58 44.06
C VAL A 459 4.90 43.52 43.75
N ASN A 460 3.69 43.76 44.23
CA ASN A 460 2.52 42.91 43.99
C ASN A 460 1.70 43.52 42.84
N PHE A 461 1.31 42.67 41.89
CA PHE A 461 0.67 43.05 40.63
C PHE A 461 -0.77 42.57 40.55
#